data_AF-A0A0B4X017-F1
#
_entry.id   AF-A0A0B4X017-F1
#
_cell.length_a   1.000
_cell.length_b   1.000
_cell.length_c   1.000
_cell.angle_alpha   90.00
_cell.angle_beta   90.00
_cell.angle_gamma   90.00
#
_symmetry.space_group_name_H-M   'P 1'
#
loop_
_entity.id
_entity.type
_entity.pdbx_description
1 polymer ?
#
loop_
_entity_poly.entity_id
_entity_poly.type
_entity_poly.pdbx_seq_one_letter_code
_entity_poly.pdbx_strand_id
1 'polypeptide(L)'
;MLSQKDKRALLVLIVASLLSGCADYMNHRDSITFGLGNAVEANKAIHTQDPFPPQAQRTRIASDGKVIRRVVTDYQNGGSVIVQPVPAMAANGTAGGAALGR
;
A
#
# COMPACT_ATOMS: atom_id res chain seq x y z
N MET A 1 -40.96 40.42 -33.12
CA MET A 1 -41.30 39.35 -34.09
C MET A 1 -39.99 38.85 -34.68
N LEU A 2 -39.65 37.58 -34.54
CA LEU A 2 -38.37 37.02 -35.01
C LEU A 2 -38.25 37.14 -36.54
N SER A 3 -37.12 37.61 -37.04
CA SER A 3 -36.87 37.76 -38.48
C SER A 3 -36.83 36.38 -39.16
N GLN A 4 -37.11 36.33 -40.46
CA GLN A 4 -37.09 35.07 -41.23
C GLN A 4 -35.70 34.40 -41.20
N LYS A 5 -34.63 35.19 -41.08
CA LYS A 5 -33.25 34.71 -40.93
C LYS A 5 -33.04 34.00 -39.59
N ASP A 6 -33.56 34.57 -38.51
CA ASP A 6 -33.46 34.02 -37.16
C ASP A 6 -34.20 32.69 -37.04
N LYS A 7 -35.37 32.57 -37.69
CA LYS A 7 -36.14 31.32 -37.74
C LYS A 7 -35.37 30.21 -38.47
N ARG A 8 -34.69 30.54 -39.56
CA ARG A 8 -33.84 29.59 -40.30
C ARG A 8 -32.63 29.17 -39.47
N ALA A 9 -31.98 30.12 -38.78
CA ALA A 9 -30.87 29.82 -37.89
C ALA A 9 -31.30 28.90 -36.74
N LEU A 10 -32.44 29.17 -36.12
CA LEU A 10 -33.03 28.31 -35.08
C LEU A 10 -33.27 26.88 -35.58
N LEU A 11 -33.84 26.75 -36.79
CA LEU A 11 -34.12 25.44 -37.39
C LEU A 11 -32.83 24.66 -37.66
N VAL A 12 -31.79 25.33 -38.17
CA VAL A 12 -30.46 24.73 -38.37
C VAL A 12 -29.86 24.25 -37.04
N LEU A 13 -29.95 25.06 -35.97
CA LEU A 13 -29.44 24.67 -34.65
C LEU A 13 -30.17 23.46 -34.07
N ILE A 14 -31.49 23.40 -34.23
CA ILE A 14 -32.29 22.24 -33.80
C ILE A 14 -31.87 20.99 -34.57
N VAL A 15 -31.73 21.07 -35.89
CA VAL A 15 -31.32 19.92 -36.70
C VAL A 15 -29.90 19.48 -36.34
N ALA A 16 -28.97 20.43 -36.13
CA ALA A 16 -27.60 20.12 -35.74
C ALA A 16 -27.51 19.44 -34.37
N SER A 17 -28.34 19.83 -33.39
CA SER A 17 -28.34 19.21 -32.06
C SER A 17 -28.86 17.77 -32.09
N LEU A 18 -29.89 17.48 -32.90
CA LEU A 18 -30.40 16.11 -33.07
C LEU A 18 -29.38 15.21 -33.77
N LEU A 19 -28.67 15.71 -34.78
CA LEU A 19 -27.67 14.94 -35.52
C LEU A 19 -26.36 14.71 -34.75
N SER A 20 -25.99 15.64 -33.86
CA SER A 20 -24.82 15.53 -32.97
C SER A 20 -24.87 14.26 -32.11
N GLY A 21 -26.05 13.90 -31.58
CA GLY A 21 -26.22 12.68 -30.78
C GLY A 21 -25.94 11.38 -31.56
N CYS A 22 -26.22 11.36 -32.87
CA CYS A 22 -25.92 10.20 -33.72
C CYS A 22 -24.41 10.02 -33.94
N ALA A 23 -23.65 11.13 -34.01
CA ALA A 23 -22.20 11.07 -34.17
C ALA A 23 -21.50 10.55 -32.91
N ASP A 24 -22.02 10.88 -31.72
CA ASP A 24 -21.48 10.37 -30.46
C ASP A 24 -21.72 8.86 -30.31
N TYR A 25 -22.88 8.36 -30.75
CA TYR A 25 -23.21 6.93 -30.77
C TYR A 25 -22.33 6.11 -31.72
N MET A 26 -22.04 6.63 -32.93
CA MET A 26 -21.15 5.96 -33.89
C MET A 26 -19.70 5.85 -33.40
N ASN A 27 -19.32 6.66 -32.41
CA ASN A 27 -17.94 6.79 -31.97
C ASN A 27 -17.44 5.62 -31.10
N HIS A 28 -18.28 4.59 -30.85
CA HIS A 28 -17.94 3.37 -30.09
C HIS A 28 -16.95 3.66 -28.95
N ARG A 29 -17.34 4.57 -28.06
CA ARG A 29 -16.48 4.89 -26.91
C ARG A 29 -16.47 3.66 -26.00
N ASP A 30 -15.32 3.01 -25.86
CA ASP A 30 -15.08 1.96 -24.84
C ASP A 30 -15.08 2.53 -23.40
N SER A 31 -15.62 3.74 -23.22
CA SER A 31 -15.53 4.53 -22.00
C SER A 31 -16.90 5.10 -21.65
N ILE A 32 -17.33 4.88 -20.41
CA ILE A 32 -18.65 5.27 -19.89
C ILE A 32 -18.73 6.76 -19.52
N THR A 33 -17.59 7.46 -19.46
CA THR A 33 -17.54 8.91 -19.20
C THR A 33 -16.34 9.57 -19.90
N PHE A 34 -16.45 10.86 -20.23
CA PHE A 34 -15.35 11.68 -20.74
C PHE A 34 -14.32 11.87 -19.62
N GLY A 35 -13.35 10.97 -19.52
CA GLY A 35 -12.29 11.04 -18.51
C GLY A 35 -11.98 9.73 -17.78
N LEU A 36 -12.40 8.56 -18.28
CA LEU A 36 -11.91 7.31 -17.70
C LEU A 36 -10.39 7.21 -17.91
N GLY A 37 -9.68 7.33 -16.79
CA GLY A 37 -8.24 7.12 -16.74
C GLY A 37 -7.87 5.67 -17.04
N ASN A 38 -6.58 5.44 -17.24
CA ASN A 38 -6.05 4.10 -17.51
C ASN A 38 -6.15 3.21 -16.26
N ALA A 39 -7.11 2.30 -16.23
CA ALA A 39 -7.32 1.36 -15.11
C ALA A 39 -6.08 0.47 -14.85
N VAL A 40 -5.33 0.10 -15.90
CA VAL A 40 -4.10 -0.69 -15.75
C VAL A 40 -3.02 0.10 -15.03
N GLU A 41 -2.91 1.39 -15.32
CA GLU A 41 -1.97 2.29 -14.65
C GLU A 41 -2.36 2.54 -13.19
N ALA A 42 -3.65 2.77 -12.91
CA ALA A 42 -4.15 2.88 -11.55
C ALA A 42 -3.92 1.59 -10.73
N ASN A 43 -4.11 0.43 -11.36
CA ASN A 43 -3.86 -0.86 -10.72
C ASN A 43 -2.39 -1.07 -10.39
N LYS A 44 -1.43 -0.53 -11.16
CA LYS A 44 -0.01 -0.60 -10.80
C LYS A 44 0.30 0.14 -9.49
N ALA A 45 -0.36 1.26 -9.23
CA ALA A 45 -0.21 2.00 -7.99
C ALA A 45 -0.88 1.29 -6.80
N ILE A 46 -2.12 0.81 -6.98
CA ILE A 46 -2.90 0.17 -5.91
C ILE A 46 -2.37 -1.23 -5.58
N HIS A 47 -1.98 -2.02 -6.59
CA HIS A 47 -1.46 -3.38 -6.46
C HIS A 47 0.06 -3.40 -6.59
N THR A 48 0.76 -2.49 -5.90
CA THR A 48 2.22 -2.46 -5.91
C THR A 48 2.79 -3.83 -5.54
N GLN A 49 3.53 -4.42 -6.47
CA GLN A 49 4.02 -5.81 -6.46
C GLN A 49 5.01 -6.12 -5.33
N ASP A 50 5.67 -5.10 -4.76
CA ASP A 50 6.67 -5.27 -3.70
C ASP A 50 6.20 -4.61 -2.38
N PRO A 51 5.27 -5.27 -1.65
CA PRO A 51 4.72 -4.75 -0.40
C PRO A 51 5.72 -4.85 0.76
N PHE A 52 6.88 -5.46 0.56
CA PHE A 52 7.79 -5.82 1.63
C PHE A 52 9.03 -4.91 1.63
N PRO A 53 9.36 -4.26 2.76
CA PRO A 53 10.59 -3.49 2.86
C PRO A 53 11.81 -4.41 2.71
N PRO A 54 12.99 -3.93 2.24
CA PRO A 54 14.17 -4.77 2.00
C PRO A 54 14.59 -5.66 3.18
N GLN A 55 14.27 -5.23 4.40
CA GLN A 55 14.52 -5.93 5.65
C GLN A 55 13.65 -7.20 5.81
N ALA A 56 12.49 -7.28 5.17
CA ALA A 56 11.62 -8.44 5.21
C ALA A 56 12.22 -9.67 4.50
N GLN A 57 13.16 -9.46 3.57
CA GLN A 57 13.91 -10.56 2.93
C GLN A 57 15.07 -11.07 3.81
N ARG A 58 15.34 -10.44 4.96
CA ARG A 58 16.48 -10.80 5.82
C ARG A 58 16.14 -12.00 6.70
N THR A 59 16.35 -13.20 6.17
CA THR A 59 16.16 -14.48 6.90
C THR A 59 17.34 -14.85 7.80
N ARG A 60 18.45 -14.10 7.76
CA ARG A 60 19.60 -14.29 8.65
C ARG A 60 19.46 -13.47 9.93
N ILE A 61 19.12 -14.15 11.01
CA ILE A 61 19.18 -13.62 12.37
C ILE A 61 20.62 -13.76 12.87
N ALA A 62 21.29 -12.64 13.16
CA ALA A 62 22.60 -12.68 13.79
C ALA A 62 22.45 -13.15 15.24
N SER A 63 23.14 -14.22 15.63
CA SER A 63 23.14 -14.73 17.00
C SER A 63 24.48 -14.48 17.67
N ASP A 64 24.46 -14.05 18.94
CA ASP A 64 25.66 -13.91 19.76
C ASP A 64 26.09 -15.30 20.30
N GLY A 65 27.24 -15.78 19.82
CA GLY A 65 27.80 -17.07 20.24
C GLY A 65 28.07 -17.17 21.75
N LYS A 66 28.33 -16.05 22.44
CA LYS A 66 28.50 -16.04 23.90
C LYS A 66 27.17 -16.30 24.62
N VAL A 67 26.08 -15.70 24.12
CA VAL A 67 24.73 -15.91 24.66
C VAL A 67 24.27 -17.35 24.41
N ILE A 68 24.49 -17.87 23.20
CA ILE A 68 24.17 -19.27 22.87
C ILE A 68 24.93 -20.22 23.79
N ARG A 69 26.25 -20.03 23.96
CA ARG A 69 27.07 -20.88 24.84
C ARG A 69 26.56 -20.87 26.28
N ARG A 70 26.22 -19.70 26.82
CA ARG A 70 25.66 -19.55 28.18
C ARG A 70 24.39 -20.37 28.31
N VAL A 71 23.40 -20.13 27.44
CA VAL A 71 22.10 -20.82 27.47
C VAL A 71 22.25 -22.34 27.34
N VAL A 72 23.08 -22.81 26.40
CA VAL A 72 23.35 -24.24 26.22
C VAL A 72 23.99 -24.86 27.47
N THR A 73 24.92 -24.16 28.11
CA THR A 73 25.57 -24.63 29.34
C THR A 73 24.57 -24.72 30.48
N ASP A 74 23.69 -23.73 30.62
CA ASP A 74 22.66 -23.70 31.65
C ASP A 74 21.66 -24.86 31.48
N TYR A 75 21.23 -25.14 30.24
CA TYR A 75 20.38 -26.31 29.94
C TYR A 75 21.05 -27.64 30.27
N GLN A 76 22.32 -27.81 29.92
CA GLN A 76 23.06 -29.06 30.16
C GLN A 76 23.28 -29.33 31.64
N ASN A 77 23.44 -28.28 32.44
CA ASN A 77 23.69 -28.37 33.88
C ASN A 77 22.40 -28.48 34.72
N GLY A 78 21.26 -28.78 34.10
CA GLY A 78 19.96 -28.92 34.79
C GLY A 78 19.33 -27.58 35.19
N GLY A 79 19.81 -26.46 34.66
CA GLY A 79 19.27 -25.13 34.88
C GLY A 79 17.95 -24.94 34.16
N SER A 80 16.85 -25.03 34.91
CA SER A 80 15.54 -24.55 34.46
C SER A 80 15.58 -23.03 34.34
N VAL A 81 16.05 -22.52 33.20
CA VAL A 81 15.82 -21.12 32.84
C VAL A 81 14.43 -21.04 32.23
N ILE A 82 13.42 -20.86 33.09
CA ILE A 82 12.16 -20.25 32.65
C ILE A 82 12.52 -18.83 32.21
N VAL A 83 12.83 -18.65 30.93
CA VAL A 83 12.85 -17.31 30.32
C VAL A 83 11.39 -16.87 30.29
N GLN A 84 10.94 -16.22 31.37
CA GLN A 84 9.64 -15.53 31.34
C GLN A 84 9.71 -14.52 30.19
N PRO A 85 8.76 -14.52 29.25
CA PRO A 85 8.73 -13.53 28.19
C PRO A 85 8.63 -12.15 28.85
N VAL A 86 9.69 -11.35 28.78
CA VAL A 86 9.60 -9.95 29.18
C VAL A 86 8.66 -9.28 28.16
N PRO A 87 7.56 -8.63 28.59
CA PRO A 87 6.71 -7.88 27.68
C PRO A 87 7.59 -6.89 26.90
N ALA A 88 7.40 -6.81 25.59
CA ALA A 88 8.26 -6.08 24.65
C ALA A 88 8.45 -4.57 24.95
N MET A 89 7.82 -4.03 26.00
CA MET A 89 7.75 -2.61 26.32
C MET A 89 8.69 -2.16 27.46
N ALA A 90 9.49 -3.05 28.07
CA ALA A 90 10.38 -2.69 29.19
C ALA A 90 11.88 -2.62 28.85
N ALA A 91 12.25 -2.65 27.56
CA ALA A 91 13.64 -2.52 27.13
C ALA A 91 14.01 -1.04 26.90
N ASN A 92 13.90 -0.20 27.94
CA ASN A 92 14.66 1.04 27.97
C ASN A 92 15.09 1.38 29.40
N GLY A 93 16.40 1.27 29.64
CA GLY A 93 17.08 1.96 30.72
C GLY A 93 17.30 1.18 32.02
N THR A 94 18.58 0.95 32.33
CA THR A 94 19.16 0.83 33.68
C THR A 94 18.78 -0.38 34.54
N ALA A 95 19.45 -1.51 34.32
CA ALA A 95 19.85 -2.39 35.43
C ALA A 95 21.06 -3.23 35.00
N GLY A 96 22.26 -2.80 35.36
CA GLY A 96 23.48 -3.54 35.00
C GLY A 96 24.72 -3.02 35.70
N GLY A 97 24.69 -2.88 37.02
CA GLY A 97 25.90 -2.51 37.76
C GLY A 97 25.69 -2.31 39.25
N ALA A 98 25.43 -3.40 40.00
CA ALA A 98 25.80 -3.50 41.43
C ALA A 98 25.58 -4.92 41.95
N ALA A 99 26.58 -5.78 41.76
CA ALA A 99 26.82 -6.96 42.60
C ALA A 99 28.30 -7.36 42.48
N LEU A 100 29.19 -6.46 42.91
CA LEU A 100 30.56 -6.82 43.28
C LEU A 100 30.50 -7.37 44.71
N GLY A 101 30.46 -8.69 44.84
CA GLY A 101 30.66 -9.40 46.10
C GLY A 101 32.09 -9.91 46.19
N ARG A 102 32.83 -9.44 47.19
CA ARG A 102 33.77 -10.25 47.97
C ARG A 102 33.16 -10.43 49.35
#